data_AF-A0A3S4E812-F1
#
_entry.id   AF-A0A3S4E812-F1
#
_cell.length_a   1.000
_cell.length_b   1.000
_cell.length_c   1.000
_cell.angle_alpha   90.00
_cell.angle_beta   90.00
_cell.angle_gamma   90.00
#
_symmetry.space_group_name_H-M   'P 1'
#
loop_
_entity.id
_entity.type
_entity.pdbx_description
1 polymer ?
#
loop_
_entity_poly.entity_id
_entity_poly.type
_entity_poly.pdbx_seq_one_letter_code
_entity_poly.pdbx_strand_id
1 'polypeptide(L)' 'MEFPPGVDSERLFHQLLKEQICLTPGTLYSPSGRYRNGLRLSCCYPFNARYSHALARVGAKACEMSGLPPGIAAGE' A
#
# COMPACT_ATOMS: atom_id res chain seq x y z
N MET A 1 5.06 7.09 2.84
CA MET A 1 4.35 7.58 1.63
C MET A 1 2.87 7.58 1.92
N GLU A 2 2.07 8.28 1.12
CA GLU A 2 0.61 8.39 1.32
C GLU A 2 -0.14 8.06 0.04
N PHE A 3 -1.28 7.39 0.18
CA PHE A 3 -2.26 7.20 -0.89
C PHE A 3 -3.19 8.40 -1.02
N PRO A 4 -3.93 8.53 -2.14
CA PRO A 4 -5.00 9.50 -2.25
C PRO A 4 -6.07 9.37 -1.13
N PRO A 5 -6.82 10.45 -0.85
CA PRO A 5 -7.97 10.38 0.04
C PRO A 5 -8.94 9.27 -0.40
N GLY A 6 -9.45 8.49 0.55
CA GLY A 6 -10.35 7.35 0.30
C GLY A 6 -9.68 5.98 0.47
N VAL A 7 -8.35 5.90 0.43
CA VAL A 7 -7.64 4.67 0.82
C VAL A 7 -7.45 4.63 2.33
N ASP A 8 -7.90 3.54 2.94
CA ASP A 8 -7.71 3.23 4.36
C ASP A 8 -6.62 2.17 4.51
N SER A 9 -5.47 2.57 5.06
CA SER A 9 -4.28 1.70 5.16
C SER A 9 -4.47 0.51 6.10
N GLU A 10 -5.29 0.63 7.14
CA GLU A 10 -5.62 -0.48 8.06
C GLU A 10 -6.47 -1.52 7.33
N ARG A 11 -7.51 -1.07 6.62
CA ARG A 11 -8.35 -1.95 5.81
C ARG A 11 -7.55 -2.63 4.70
N LEU A 12 -6.64 -1.88 4.07
CA LEU A 12 -5.73 -2.38 3.04
C LEU A 12 -4.82 -3.48 3.60
N PHE A 13 -4.24 -3.26 4.79
CA PHE A 13 -3.44 -4.26 5.51
C PHE A 13 -4.23 -5.55 5.76
N HIS A 14 -5.42 -5.46 6.35
CA HIS A 14 -6.22 -6.65 6.64
C HIS A 14 -6.63 -7.45 5.40
N GLN A 15 -6.82 -6.80 4.25
CA GLN A 15 -7.14 -7.49 3.01
C GLN A 15 -5.90 -8.18 2.43
N LEU A 16 -4.76 -7.50 2.38
CA LEU A 16 -3.53 -8.02 1.80
C LEU A 16 -2.83 -9.05 2.69
N LEU A 17 -3.06 -9.02 4.00
CA LEU A 17 -2.58 -10.05 4.92
C LEU A 17 -3.14 -11.43 4.55
N LYS A 18 -4.36 -11.50 4.02
CA LYS A 18 -4.96 -12.74 3.50
C LYS A 18 -4.22 -13.29 2.28
N GLU A 19 -3.58 -12.40 1.50
CA GLU A 19 -2.73 -12.73 0.35
C GLU A 19 -1.26 -12.97 0.75
N GLN A 20 -0.95 -13.06 2.06
CA GLN A 20 0.43 -13.19 2.59
C GLN A 20 1.32 -11.99 2.22
N ILE A 21 0.73 -10.81 2.09
CA ILE A 21 1.41 -9.53 1.87
C ILE A 21 1.22 -8.68 3.13
N CYS A 22 2.31 -8.51 3.88
CA CYS A 22 2.33 -7.65 5.05
C CYS A 22 2.76 -6.23 4.65
N LEU A 23 1.94 -5.24 5.00
CA LEU A 23 2.27 -3.82 4.91
C LEU A 23 2.14 -3.18 6.28
N THR A 24 2.81 -2.05 6.49
CA THR A 24 2.77 -1.35 7.79
C THR A 24 1.93 -0.08 7.65
N PRO A 25 0.70 -0.05 8.20
CA PRO A 25 -0.17 1.13 8.18
C PRO A 25 0.46 2.35 8.85
N GLY A 26 0.15 3.55 8.35
CA GLY A 26 0.65 4.81 8.91
C GLY A 26 0.11 5.13 10.30
N THR A 27 -1.07 4.63 10.62
CA THR A 27 -1.75 4.66 11.92
C THR A 27 -0.90 4.10 13.07
N LEU A 28 -0.06 3.08 12.81
CA LEU A 28 0.87 2.54 13.81
C LEU A 28 1.89 3.56 14.31
N TYR A 29 2.15 4.62 13.53
CA TYR A 29 3.10 5.69 13.86
C TYR A 29 2.42 7.01 14.19
N SER A 30 1.09 7.07 14.17
CA SER A 30 0.33 8.29 14.42
C SER A 30 -0.86 8.03 15.34
N PRO A 31 -0.64 8.11 16.67
CA PRO A 31 -1.69 7.91 17.66
C PRO A 31 -2.85 8.92 17.53
N SER A 32 -2.60 10.07 16.91
CA SER A 32 -3.61 11.09 16.63
C SER A 32 -4.50 10.78 15.42
N GLY A 33 -4.29 9.65 14.75
CA GLY A 33 -5.05 9.25 13.56
C GLY A 33 -4.65 9.98 12.27
N ARG A 34 -3.58 10.78 12.30
CA ARG A 34 -3.00 11.35 11.07
C ARG A 34 -2.41 10.20 10.24
N TYR A 35 -2.33 10.35 8.92
CA TYR A 35 -1.82 9.30 8.02
C TYR A 35 -2.67 8.01 7.98
N ARG A 36 -4.00 8.12 8.06
CA ARG A 36 -4.93 6.98 7.86
C ARG A 36 -4.79 6.32 6.48
N ASN A 37 -4.42 7.11 5.49
CA ASN A 37 -4.07 6.74 4.11
C ASN A 37 -2.56 6.53 3.91
N GLY A 38 -1.76 6.64 4.98
CA GLY A 38 -0.31 6.50 4.94
C GLY A 38 0.15 5.05 5.06
N LEU A 39 1.32 4.74 4.49
CA LEU A 39 2.00 3.47 4.70
C LEU A 39 3.51 3.68 4.83
N ARG A 40 4.16 2.78 5.57
CA ARG A 40 5.61 2.63 5.60
C ARG A 40 6.04 1.46 4.72
N LEU A 41 6.94 1.73 3.77
CA LEU A 41 7.55 0.72 2.92
C LEU A 41 8.99 0.45 3.38
N SER A 42 9.32 -0.83 3.54
CA SER A 42 10.65 -1.26 3.98
C SER A 42 11.41 -1.86 2.79
N CYS A 43 12.34 -1.11 2.21
CA CYS A 43 13.15 -1.56 1.06
C CYS A 43 14.44 -2.29 1.45
N CYS A 44 14.46 -2.96 2.60
CA CYS A 44 15.65 -3.62 3.15
C CYS A 44 15.88 -5.03 2.57
N TYR A 45 14.96 -5.53 1.76
CA TYR A 45 15.04 -6.84 1.11
C TYR A 45 15.39 -6.69 -0.37
N PRO A 46 16.08 -7.68 -0.97
CA PRO A 46 16.31 -7.71 -2.41
C PRO A 46 14.98 -7.65 -3.17
N PHE A 47 14.94 -6.78 -4.19
CA PHE A 47 13.81 -6.66 -5.10
C PHE A 47 13.75 -7.87 -6.04
N ASN A 48 13.09 -8.92 -5.59
CA ASN A 48 12.84 -10.12 -6.39
C ASN A 48 11.41 -10.11 -6.95
N ALA A 49 11.09 -11.10 -7.79
CA ALA A 49 9.77 -11.22 -8.40
C ALA A 49 8.62 -11.23 -7.38
N ARG A 50 8.82 -11.85 -6.21
CA ARG A 50 7.81 -11.87 -5.13
C ARG A 50 7.58 -10.48 -4.55
N TYR A 51 8.64 -9.71 -4.31
CA TYR A 51 8.55 -8.35 -3.79
C TYR A 51 7.88 -7.41 -4.79
N SER A 52 8.27 -7.47 -6.06
CA SER A 52 7.64 -6.69 -7.14
C SER A 52 6.16 -7.04 -7.32
N HIS A 53 5.81 -8.33 -7.26
CA HIS A 53 4.40 -8.77 -7.30
C HIS A 53 3.61 -8.22 -6.10
N ALA A 54 4.17 -8.29 -4.89
CA ALA A 54 3.52 -7.77 -3.69
C ALA A 54 3.24 -6.26 -3.82
N LEU A 55 4.20 -5.48 -4.31
CA LEU A 55 4.01 -4.05 -4.57
C LEU A 55 2.93 -3.77 -5.62
N ALA A 56 2.92 -4.52 -6.72
CA ALA A 56 1.89 -4.38 -7.74
C ALA A 56 0.49 -4.71 -7.18
N ARG A 57 0.36 -5.75 -6.35
CA ARG A 57 -0.89 -6.10 -5.65
C ARG A 57 -1.34 -5.02 -4.67
N VAL A 58 -0.41 -4.42 -3.91
CA VAL A 58 -0.69 -3.27 -3.04
C VAL A 58 -1.27 -2.11 -3.84
N GLY A 59 -0.61 -1.73 -4.94
CA GLY A 59 -1.06 -0.66 -5.82
C GLY A 59 -2.43 -0.92 -6.42
N ALA A 60 -2.66 -2.13 -6.96
CA ALA A 60 -3.95 -2.52 -7.52
C ALA A 60 -5.07 -2.43 -6.48
N LYS A 61 -4.83 -2.92 -5.25
CA LYS A 61 -5.84 -2.88 -4.20
C LYS A 61 -6.14 -1.46 -3.72
N ALA A 62 -5.14 -0.57 -3.69
CA ALA A 62 -5.34 0.85 -3.42
C ALA A 62 -6.15 1.54 -4.53
N CYS A 63 -5.96 1.16 -5.79
CA CYS A 63 -6.77 1.66 -6.92
C CYS A 63 -8.23 1.21 -6.79
N GLU A 64 -8.47 -0.07 -6.46
CA GLU A 64 -9.82 -0.59 -6.18
C GLU A 64 -10.52 0.18 -5.04
N MET A 65 -9.78 0.53 -3.99
CA MET A 65 -10.33 1.28 -2.85
C MET A 65 -10.61 2.76 -3.17
N SER A 66 -9.75 3.39 -3.96
CA SER A 66 -9.87 4.82 -4.30
C SER A 66 -10.80 5.06 -5.50
N GLY A 67 -11.07 4.06 -6.31
CA GLY A 67 -11.76 4.20 -7.59
C GLY A 67 -10.91 4.92 -8.65
N LEU A 68 -9.64 5.21 -8.37
CA LEU A 68 -8.73 5.84 -9.30
C LEU A 68 -8.07 4.77 -10.19
N PRO A 69 -7.81 5.08 -11.47
CA PRO A 69 -7.05 4.18 -12.32
C PRO A 69 -5.61 4.03 -11.80
N PRO A 70 -4.92 2.92 -12.13
CA PRO A 70 -3.49 2.81 -11.86
C PRO A 70 -2.75 3.97 -12.52
N GLY A 71 -1.81 4.56 -11.78
CA GLY A 71 -0.91 5.56 -12.34
C GLY A 71 -0.19 4.96 -13.55
N ILE A 72 -0.21 5.69 -14.65
CA ILE A 72 0.52 5.34 -15.88
C ILE A 72 1.93 4.94 -15.44
N ALA A 73 2.39 3.73 -15.76
CA ALA A 73 3.81 3.48 -15.79
C ALA A 73 4.33 4.46 -16.84
N ALA A 74 4.86 5.60 -16.39
CA ALA A 74 5.68 6.45 -17.24
C ALA A 74 6.84 5.55 -17.63
N GLY A 75 6.71 4.94 -18.81
CA GLY A 75 7.78 4.24 -19.45
C GLY A 75 8.88 5.26 -19.70
N GLU A 76 9.98 5.07 -19.00
CA GLU A 76 11.33 5.42 -19.45
C GLU A 76 12.18 4.16 -19.28
#